data_AF-A0A8J2F7M5-F1
#
_entry.id   AF-A0A8J2F7M5-F1
#
_cell.length_a   1.000
_cell.length_b   1.000
_cell.length_c   1.000
_cell.angle_alpha   90.00
_cell.angle_beta   90.00
_cell.angle_gamma   90.00
#
_symmetry.space_group_name_H-M   'P 1'
#
loop_
_entity.id
_entity.type
_entity.pdbx_description
1 polymer ?
#
loop_
_entity_poly.entity_id
_entity_poly.type
_entity_poly.pdbx_seq_one_letter_code
_entity_poly.pdbx_strand_id
1 'polypeptide(L)'
;MMRREAETRWEAKEKEQESRLPADHSEKAIDPPEGGTLFKKKKYIVFGCHHGAYACGGHGDRWNGIFVAFLLAVVTGRDFLIDMPDPIALDNFLVPARDPFTGERNVDWVVDDELRVQLGLPGKRAFLLWDYNEFREKYFRQFLHSADEVILIYTNKKSFFGQIYRYLFYERQAQTDWVRMPYLAHYVFEYLFQPSVHMLKRLVAFDTNTSTTLTTTAGHGTSNMDNNDEPRASKNTSFGSSEFVSKLEETQISGRLSIDPAAMQSIWNTDELNARVVALAAENHYLNPPREDKSNVDPDSTRPPLLRHQPVNVFTEHFIGIHYRSGDIKAGFGQVNEDIDVRHGVDMLVRMLSCASEVERVLELDSARTRWYLASDNAEVFAEVPQVTSWIESGKIFHVGNTRTRTHLSQLQATSQTLNISGASQQAHGLDSKIYQNEQEMNQAEAYISSPRFRKLDQIRGVSDGWTDFLVLSKAVAVIASSSAFGLVASQVGAVPYVFSSDSCIRIDLH
;
A
#
# COMPACT_ATOMS: atom_id res chain seq x y z
N MET A 1 30.76 -2.03 -23.82
CA MET A 1 31.11 -3.47 -23.90
C MET A 1 30.28 -4.28 -22.91
N MET A 2 30.35 -3.99 -21.60
CA MET A 2 29.57 -4.72 -20.57
C MET A 2 28.05 -4.72 -20.77
N ARG A 3 27.44 -3.60 -21.21
CA ARG A 3 26.01 -3.55 -21.54
C ARG A 3 25.61 -4.53 -22.64
N ARG A 4 26.44 -4.65 -23.69
CA ARG A 4 26.22 -5.59 -24.80
C ARG A 4 26.34 -7.05 -24.36
N GLU A 5 27.27 -7.35 -23.47
CA GLU A 5 27.43 -8.71 -22.93
C GLU A 5 26.27 -9.10 -22.00
N ALA A 6 25.76 -8.15 -21.22
CA ALA A 6 24.57 -8.34 -20.40
C ALA A 6 23.32 -8.57 -21.27
N GLU A 7 23.14 -7.77 -22.32
CA GLU A 7 22.08 -7.93 -23.33
C GLU A 7 22.16 -9.32 -24.01
N THR A 8 23.34 -9.74 -24.49
CA THR A 8 23.50 -11.06 -25.15
C THR A 8 23.25 -12.24 -24.20
N ARG A 9 23.71 -12.17 -22.94
CA ARG A 9 23.45 -13.21 -21.94
C ARG A 9 21.97 -13.29 -21.55
N TRP A 10 21.27 -12.16 -21.57
CA TRP A 10 19.85 -12.08 -21.33
C TRP A 10 19.06 -12.70 -22.48
N GLU A 11 19.31 -12.29 -23.72
CA GLU A 11 18.66 -12.84 -24.92
C GLU A 11 18.83 -14.37 -25.03
N ALA A 12 19.97 -14.91 -24.58
CA ALA A 12 20.21 -16.34 -24.54
C ALA A 12 19.31 -17.08 -23.52
N LYS A 13 19.10 -16.49 -22.33
CA LYS A 13 18.19 -17.05 -21.30
C LYS A 13 16.73 -16.94 -21.71
N GLU A 14 16.35 -15.86 -22.37
CA GLU A 14 15.00 -15.67 -22.92
C GLU A 14 14.69 -16.73 -23.97
N LYS A 15 15.57 -16.95 -24.95
CA LYS A 15 15.41 -18.03 -25.94
C LYS A 15 15.37 -19.41 -25.29
N GLU A 16 16.13 -19.64 -24.23
CA GLU A 16 16.06 -20.89 -23.47
C GLU A 16 14.69 -21.05 -22.79
N GLN A 17 14.16 -20.01 -22.17
CA GLN A 17 12.84 -20.03 -21.54
C GLN A 17 11.70 -20.16 -22.56
N GLU A 18 11.76 -19.46 -23.69
CA GLU A 18 10.83 -19.61 -24.81
C GLU A 18 10.87 -21.03 -25.40
N SER A 19 12.07 -21.63 -25.52
CA SER A 19 12.21 -23.00 -26.03
C SER A 19 11.66 -24.08 -25.07
N ARG A 20 11.52 -23.75 -23.79
CA ARG A 20 10.89 -24.61 -22.77
C ARG A 20 9.36 -24.49 -22.76
N LEU A 21 8.80 -23.48 -23.42
CA LEU A 21 7.36 -23.38 -23.62
C LEU A 21 6.94 -24.34 -24.75
N PRO A 22 5.86 -25.12 -24.59
CA PRO A 22 5.43 -26.06 -25.61
C PRO A 22 5.18 -25.36 -26.96
N ALA A 23 5.83 -25.84 -28.02
CA ALA A 23 5.77 -25.25 -29.37
C ALA A 23 4.45 -25.52 -30.13
N ASP A 24 3.49 -26.21 -29.52
CA ASP A 24 2.23 -26.60 -30.17
C ASP A 24 1.02 -25.94 -29.52
N HIS A 25 0.72 -24.74 -30.00
CA HIS A 25 -0.62 -24.16 -29.94
C HIS A 25 -0.97 -23.63 -31.33
N SER A 26 -1.05 -24.53 -32.30
CA SER A 26 -1.98 -24.28 -33.40
C SER A 26 -3.37 -24.18 -32.79
N GLU A 27 -4.05 -23.05 -32.98
CA GLU A 27 -5.45 -22.83 -32.58
C GLU A 27 -6.34 -23.86 -33.28
N LYS A 28 -6.43 -25.07 -32.75
CA LYS A 28 -7.54 -25.95 -33.06
C LYS A 28 -8.75 -25.37 -32.35
N ALA A 29 -9.64 -24.77 -33.13
CA ALA A 29 -10.98 -24.42 -32.69
C ALA A 29 -11.60 -25.65 -32.03
N ILE A 30 -11.76 -25.60 -30.71
CA ILE A 30 -12.47 -26.61 -29.94
C ILE A 30 -13.95 -26.34 -30.18
N ASP A 31 -14.65 -27.27 -30.81
CA ASP A 31 -16.10 -27.18 -30.97
C ASP A 31 -16.75 -27.03 -29.59
N PRO A 32 -17.68 -26.08 -29.42
CA PRO A 32 -18.31 -25.83 -28.12
C PRO A 32 -19.09 -27.08 -27.70
N PRO A 33 -18.96 -27.54 -26.44
CA PRO A 33 -19.72 -28.69 -25.96
C PRO A 33 -21.22 -28.39 -26.00
N GLU A 34 -21.96 -29.15 -26.79
CA GLU A 34 -23.42 -29.08 -26.88
C GLU A 34 -24.04 -29.59 -25.57
N GLY A 35 -24.82 -28.72 -24.89
CA GLY A 35 -25.82 -29.18 -23.91
C GLY A 35 -25.58 -28.87 -22.43
N GLY A 36 -24.56 -28.09 -22.05
CA GLY A 36 -24.40 -27.61 -20.67
C GLY A 36 -25.22 -26.34 -20.42
N THR A 37 -26.08 -26.35 -19.40
CA THR A 37 -26.79 -25.15 -18.90
C THR A 37 -25.83 -23.95 -18.82
N LEU A 38 -26.21 -22.88 -19.51
CA LEU A 38 -25.41 -21.68 -19.84
C LEU A 38 -25.09 -20.82 -18.60
N PHE A 39 -24.53 -21.41 -17.55
CA PHE A 39 -23.79 -20.65 -16.55
C PHE A 39 -22.56 -20.13 -17.28
N LYS A 40 -22.64 -18.87 -17.73
CA LYS A 40 -21.53 -18.15 -18.33
C LYS A 40 -20.35 -18.28 -17.37
N LYS A 41 -19.38 -19.14 -17.71
CA LYS A 41 -18.25 -19.42 -16.83
C LYS A 41 -17.59 -18.09 -16.50
N LYS A 42 -17.53 -17.79 -15.21
CA LYS A 42 -16.88 -16.57 -14.72
C LYS A 42 -15.43 -16.57 -15.14
N LYS A 43 -14.95 -15.41 -15.58
CA LYS A 43 -13.57 -15.19 -15.99
C LYS A 43 -12.88 -14.29 -14.97
N TYR A 44 -11.63 -14.58 -14.66
CA TYR A 44 -10.88 -13.93 -13.59
C TYR A 44 -9.56 -13.33 -14.10
N ILE A 45 -9.19 -12.19 -13.52
CA ILE A 45 -7.81 -11.71 -13.42
C ILE A 45 -7.38 -11.90 -11.96
N VAL A 46 -6.28 -12.60 -11.74
CA VAL A 46 -5.71 -12.83 -10.41
C VAL A 46 -4.37 -12.09 -10.34
N PHE A 47 -4.24 -11.12 -9.44
CA PHE A 47 -2.95 -10.56 -9.09
C PHE A 47 -2.24 -11.50 -8.12
N GLY A 48 -1.12 -12.08 -8.54
CA GLY A 48 -0.28 -12.96 -7.73
C GLY A 48 0.87 -12.20 -7.08
N CYS A 49 1.16 -12.53 -5.82
CA CYS A 49 2.40 -12.16 -5.17
C CYS A 49 2.84 -13.25 -4.19
N HIS A 50 3.95 -13.90 -4.54
CA HIS A 50 4.53 -15.01 -3.79
C HIS A 50 5.99 -14.76 -3.49
N HIS A 51 6.58 -15.48 -2.53
CA HIS A 51 8.02 -15.45 -2.35
C HIS A 51 8.79 -16.04 -3.56
N GLY A 52 10.06 -15.64 -3.74
CA GLY A 52 10.95 -16.18 -4.78
C GLY A 52 10.87 -15.45 -6.13
N ALA A 53 10.84 -16.21 -7.23
CA ALA A 53 10.83 -15.68 -8.61
C ALA A 53 9.59 -14.84 -8.94
N TYR A 54 8.57 -14.88 -8.09
CA TYR A 54 7.28 -14.24 -8.23
C TYR A 54 7.02 -13.20 -7.13
N ALA A 55 8.09 -12.65 -6.56
CA ALA A 55 8.02 -11.53 -5.63
C ALA A 55 7.16 -10.39 -6.19
N CYS A 56 6.67 -9.46 -5.39
CA CYS A 56 5.98 -8.29 -5.94
C CYS A 56 6.56 -6.99 -5.39
N GLY A 57 7.81 -7.04 -4.92
CA GLY A 57 8.49 -5.93 -4.27
C GLY A 57 7.89 -5.53 -2.92
N GLY A 58 8.13 -4.27 -2.55
CA GLY A 58 7.62 -3.65 -1.32
C GLY A 58 6.14 -3.23 -1.40
N HIS A 59 5.66 -2.48 -0.41
CA HIS A 59 4.25 -2.05 -0.36
C HIS A 59 3.83 -1.18 -1.57
N GLY A 60 4.66 -0.21 -1.98
CA GLY A 60 4.36 0.62 -3.16
C GLY A 60 4.33 -0.18 -4.45
N ASP A 61 5.22 -1.17 -4.58
CA ASP A 61 5.30 -2.08 -5.73
C ASP A 61 4.08 -3.01 -5.81
N ARG A 62 3.68 -3.59 -4.66
CA ARG A 62 2.45 -4.38 -4.49
C ARG A 62 1.24 -3.62 -4.98
N TRP A 63 1.10 -2.39 -4.51
CA TRP A 63 -0.02 -1.53 -4.91
C TRP A 63 -0.04 -1.28 -6.42
N ASN A 64 1.11 -0.99 -7.02
CA ASN A 64 1.19 -0.80 -8.46
C ASN A 64 0.69 -2.03 -9.21
N GLY A 65 1.08 -3.20 -8.73
CA GLY A 65 0.63 -4.47 -9.30
C GLY A 65 -0.86 -4.71 -9.17
N ILE A 66 -1.40 -4.52 -7.98
CA ILE A 66 -2.84 -4.60 -7.70
C ILE A 66 -3.61 -3.65 -8.61
N PHE A 67 -3.18 -2.39 -8.68
CA PHE A 67 -3.88 -1.35 -9.42
C PHE A 67 -3.88 -1.65 -10.93
N VAL A 68 -2.75 -2.07 -11.51
CA VAL A 68 -2.67 -2.49 -12.92
C VAL A 68 -3.55 -3.71 -13.19
N ALA A 69 -3.48 -4.74 -12.35
CA ALA A 69 -4.29 -5.95 -12.52
C ALA A 69 -5.79 -5.68 -12.38
N PHE A 70 -6.18 -4.78 -11.48
CA PHE A 70 -7.57 -4.33 -11.35
C PHE A 70 -8.05 -3.61 -12.61
N LEU A 71 -7.29 -2.64 -13.13
CA LEU A 71 -7.68 -1.98 -14.36
C LEU A 71 -7.77 -2.95 -15.54
N LEU A 72 -6.87 -3.95 -15.60
CA LEU A 72 -6.97 -5.03 -16.58
C LEU A 72 -8.26 -5.84 -16.43
N ALA A 73 -8.67 -6.16 -15.20
CA ALA A 73 -9.93 -6.84 -14.92
C ALA A 73 -11.13 -6.02 -15.42
N VAL A 74 -11.15 -4.71 -15.16
CA VAL A 74 -12.19 -3.79 -15.62
C VAL A 74 -12.26 -3.74 -17.16
N VAL A 75 -11.14 -3.53 -17.85
CA VAL A 75 -11.14 -3.41 -19.32
C VAL A 75 -11.43 -4.74 -20.04
N THR A 76 -11.21 -5.87 -19.37
CA THR A 76 -11.52 -7.21 -19.91
C THR A 76 -12.87 -7.76 -19.46
N GLY A 77 -13.59 -7.07 -18.57
CA GLY A 77 -14.86 -7.54 -18.01
C GLY A 77 -14.70 -8.84 -17.21
N ARG A 78 -13.63 -8.95 -16.43
CA ARG A 78 -13.28 -10.11 -15.60
C ARG A 78 -13.42 -9.77 -14.12
N ASP A 79 -13.76 -10.78 -13.31
CA ASP A 79 -13.73 -10.69 -11.85
C ASP A 79 -12.27 -10.52 -11.39
N PHE A 80 -12.04 -9.67 -10.41
CA PHE A 80 -10.70 -9.35 -9.90
C PHE A 80 -10.42 -10.05 -8.57
N LEU A 81 -9.26 -10.70 -8.47
CA LEU A 81 -8.81 -11.43 -7.29
C LEU A 81 -7.35 -11.09 -6.94
N ILE A 82 -6.99 -11.24 -5.66
CA ILE A 82 -5.63 -11.03 -5.15
C ILE A 82 -5.18 -12.28 -4.40
N ASP A 83 -4.16 -12.94 -4.95
CA ASP A 83 -3.46 -14.06 -4.36
C ASP A 83 -2.11 -13.59 -3.80
N MET A 84 -2.13 -13.12 -2.55
CA MET A 84 -0.93 -12.63 -1.84
C MET A 84 -0.88 -13.23 -0.44
N PRO A 85 -0.51 -14.53 -0.30
CA PRO A 85 -0.38 -15.16 1.02
C PRO A 85 0.90 -14.73 1.77
N ASP A 86 1.89 -14.18 1.04
CA ASP A 86 3.26 -14.02 1.49
C ASP A 86 3.77 -12.56 1.51
N PRO A 87 4.61 -12.17 2.48
CA PRO A 87 4.99 -12.92 3.68
C PRO A 87 3.86 -13.11 4.69
N ILE A 88 2.84 -12.26 4.59
CA ILE A 88 1.63 -12.27 5.39
C ILE A 88 0.50 -11.87 4.45
N ALA A 89 -0.62 -12.55 4.59
CA ALA A 89 -1.75 -12.34 3.72
C ALA A 89 -2.29 -10.91 3.82
N LEU A 90 -2.61 -10.31 2.67
CA LEU A 90 -3.05 -8.91 2.57
C LEU A 90 -4.28 -8.62 3.43
N ASP A 91 -5.18 -9.61 3.55
CA ASP A 91 -6.41 -9.59 4.34
C ASP A 91 -6.19 -9.40 5.86
N ASN A 92 -4.96 -9.57 6.36
CA ASN A 92 -4.60 -9.20 7.73
C ASN A 92 -4.55 -7.68 7.93
N PHE A 93 -4.34 -6.90 6.86
CA PHE A 93 -4.10 -5.45 6.91
C PHE A 93 -5.22 -4.66 6.25
N LEU A 94 -5.68 -5.12 5.09
CA LEU A 94 -6.74 -4.52 4.29
C LEU A 94 -7.78 -5.58 3.96
N VAL A 95 -9.06 -5.28 4.12
CA VAL A 95 -10.15 -6.18 3.74
C VAL A 95 -10.96 -5.58 2.59
N PRO A 96 -11.76 -6.37 1.86
CA PRO A 96 -12.69 -5.84 0.88
C PRO A 96 -13.50 -4.67 1.43
N ALA A 97 -13.44 -3.53 0.74
CA ALA A 97 -14.28 -2.38 1.07
C ALA A 97 -15.75 -2.77 0.95
N ARG A 98 -16.56 -2.20 1.84
CA ARG A 98 -18.00 -2.40 1.83
C ARG A 98 -18.71 -1.14 1.39
N ASP A 99 -19.76 -1.32 0.59
CA ASP A 99 -20.69 -0.27 0.28
C ASP A 99 -21.36 0.19 1.60
N PRO A 100 -21.32 1.48 1.92
CA PRO A 100 -21.77 2.00 3.21
C PRO A 100 -23.29 1.98 3.38
N PHE A 101 -24.06 1.82 2.30
CA PHE A 101 -25.52 1.77 2.35
C PHE A 101 -26.05 0.34 2.47
N THR A 102 -25.43 -0.59 1.74
CA THR A 102 -25.85 -1.99 1.66
C THR A 102 -25.06 -2.90 2.59
N GLY A 103 -23.86 -2.49 2.99
CA GLY A 103 -22.90 -3.32 3.72
C GLY A 103 -22.27 -4.44 2.88
N GLU A 104 -22.62 -4.55 1.60
CA GLU A 104 -22.09 -5.55 0.68
C GLU A 104 -20.65 -5.22 0.29
N ARG A 105 -19.84 -6.24 -0.02
CA ARG A 105 -18.46 -6.03 -0.50
C ARG A 105 -18.52 -5.45 -1.92
N ASN A 106 -17.77 -4.38 -2.17
CA ASN A 106 -17.64 -3.80 -3.52
C ASN A 106 -17.00 -4.79 -4.49
N VAL A 107 -15.87 -5.38 -4.09
CA VAL A 107 -15.17 -6.45 -4.81
C VAL A 107 -14.69 -7.45 -3.80
N ASP A 108 -15.16 -8.69 -3.89
CA ASP A 108 -14.63 -9.77 -3.05
C ASP A 108 -13.36 -10.35 -3.68
N TRP A 109 -12.24 -9.68 -3.46
CA TRP A 109 -10.96 -10.00 -4.10
C TRP A 109 -10.16 -11.10 -3.39
N VAL A 110 -10.62 -11.60 -2.24
CA VAL A 110 -9.83 -12.53 -1.40
C VAL A 110 -9.76 -13.91 -2.04
N VAL A 111 -8.55 -14.48 -2.12
CA VAL A 111 -8.32 -15.86 -2.57
C VAL A 111 -7.96 -16.73 -1.36
N ASP A 112 -8.95 -17.46 -0.85
CA ASP A 112 -8.72 -18.50 0.16
C ASP A 112 -8.15 -19.79 -0.46
N ASP A 113 -7.80 -20.76 0.40
CA ASP A 113 -7.19 -22.02 -0.03
C ASP A 113 -8.12 -22.86 -0.94
N GLU A 114 -9.43 -22.83 -0.69
CA GLU A 114 -10.42 -23.58 -1.46
C GLU A 114 -10.54 -22.98 -2.88
N LEU A 115 -10.70 -21.67 -2.98
CA LEU A 115 -10.77 -20.95 -4.24
C LEU A 115 -9.45 -21.07 -5.01
N ARG A 116 -8.30 -21.03 -4.34
CA ARG A 116 -6.98 -21.24 -4.96
C ARG A 116 -6.89 -22.60 -5.66
N VAL A 117 -7.38 -23.66 -5.00
CA VAL A 117 -7.44 -25.02 -5.56
C VAL A 117 -8.46 -25.10 -6.70
N GLN A 118 -9.65 -24.51 -6.53
CA GLN A 118 -10.70 -24.48 -7.54
C GLN A 118 -10.25 -23.79 -8.83
N LEU A 119 -9.56 -22.66 -8.70
CA LEU A 119 -9.00 -21.93 -9.83
C LEU A 119 -7.78 -22.63 -10.43
N GLY A 120 -7.23 -23.64 -9.75
CA GLY A 120 -6.03 -24.36 -10.16
C GLY A 120 -4.82 -23.46 -10.28
N LEU A 121 -4.71 -22.42 -9.44
CA LEU A 121 -3.61 -21.43 -9.52
C LEU A 121 -2.23 -22.10 -9.53
N PRO A 122 -1.98 -23.17 -8.75
CA PRO A 122 -0.81 -24.02 -8.96
C PRO A 122 -0.88 -24.71 -10.33
N GLY A 123 -0.17 -24.16 -11.31
CA GLY A 123 -0.12 -24.70 -12.67
C GLY A 123 -0.86 -23.86 -13.73
N LYS A 124 -1.54 -22.77 -13.36
CA LYS A 124 -2.00 -21.79 -14.36
C LYS A 124 -0.82 -21.10 -15.03
N ARG A 125 -1.03 -20.74 -16.30
CA ARG A 125 -0.09 -19.87 -17.03
C ARG A 125 -0.03 -18.53 -16.28
N ALA A 126 1.16 -18.25 -15.74
CA ALA A 126 1.49 -17.01 -15.10
C ALA A 126 2.09 -16.04 -16.11
N PHE A 127 1.65 -14.79 -16.06
CA PHE A 127 2.25 -13.70 -16.82
C PHE A 127 3.14 -12.90 -15.88
N LEU A 128 4.44 -12.97 -16.13
CA LEU A 128 5.45 -12.17 -15.47
C LEU A 128 5.57 -10.84 -16.23
N LEU A 129 5.28 -9.74 -15.54
CA LEU A 129 5.17 -8.41 -16.14
C LEU A 129 6.18 -7.46 -15.49
N TRP A 130 7.45 -7.86 -15.49
CA TRP A 130 8.52 -7.22 -14.71
C TRP A 130 9.45 -6.32 -15.52
N ASP A 131 9.65 -6.65 -16.81
CA ASP A 131 10.57 -5.95 -17.69
C ASP A 131 9.84 -5.03 -18.68
N TYR A 132 10.42 -3.85 -18.93
CA TYR A 132 10.01 -2.93 -19.97
C TYR A 132 10.04 -3.57 -21.37
N ASN A 133 10.92 -4.55 -21.59
CA ASN A 133 11.10 -5.20 -22.89
C ASN A 133 10.05 -6.29 -23.19
N GLU A 134 9.52 -6.94 -22.15
CA GLU A 134 8.56 -8.04 -22.30
C GLU A 134 7.16 -7.53 -22.65
N PHE A 135 6.89 -6.23 -22.61
CA PHE A 135 5.57 -5.68 -22.95
C PHE A 135 5.55 -4.79 -24.18
N ARG A 136 5.80 -5.40 -25.33
CA ARG A 136 5.30 -4.87 -26.61
C ARG A 136 3.77 -4.99 -26.65
N GLU A 137 3.09 -4.14 -27.43
CA GLU A 137 1.62 -4.16 -27.69
C GLU A 137 1.01 -5.57 -27.88
N LYS A 138 1.82 -6.53 -28.35
CA LYS A 138 1.44 -7.91 -28.59
C LYS A 138 0.83 -8.60 -27.37
N TYR A 139 1.42 -8.47 -26.18
CA TYR A 139 0.91 -9.17 -24.99
C TYR A 139 -0.38 -8.52 -24.48
N PHE A 140 -0.50 -7.19 -24.53
CA PHE A 140 -1.73 -6.50 -24.13
C PHE A 140 -2.95 -7.02 -24.88
N ARG A 141 -2.84 -7.18 -26.20
CA ARG A 141 -3.91 -7.76 -27.03
C ARG A 141 -4.22 -9.22 -26.67
N GLN A 142 -3.22 -9.99 -26.28
CA GLN A 142 -3.44 -11.35 -25.79
C GLN A 142 -4.29 -11.37 -24.52
N PHE A 143 -4.09 -10.44 -23.57
CA PHE A 143 -4.96 -10.35 -22.38
C PHE A 143 -6.40 -9.99 -22.73
N LEU A 144 -6.58 -8.98 -23.60
CA LEU A 144 -7.89 -8.50 -24.01
C LEU A 144 -8.75 -9.58 -24.68
N HIS A 145 -8.12 -10.40 -25.52
CA HIS A 145 -8.81 -11.41 -26.31
C HIS A 145 -8.61 -12.84 -25.79
N SER A 146 -7.91 -13.02 -24.66
CA SER A 146 -7.66 -14.35 -24.12
C SER A 146 -8.97 -15.07 -23.81
N ALA A 147 -9.07 -16.30 -24.30
CA ALA A 147 -10.15 -17.23 -23.98
C ALA A 147 -10.00 -17.82 -22.57
N ASP A 148 -8.82 -17.71 -21.95
CA ASP A 148 -8.51 -18.32 -20.65
C ASP A 148 -9.52 -17.88 -19.60
N GLU A 149 -10.02 -18.82 -18.80
CA GLU A 149 -10.94 -18.53 -17.70
C GLU A 149 -10.24 -17.79 -16.56
N VAL A 150 -8.96 -18.08 -16.32
CA VAL A 150 -8.16 -17.48 -15.25
C VAL A 150 -6.85 -16.99 -15.85
N ILE A 151 -6.56 -15.71 -15.66
CA ILE A 151 -5.28 -15.11 -16.02
C ILE A 151 -4.58 -14.70 -14.73
N LEU A 152 -3.42 -15.31 -14.47
CA LEU A 152 -2.60 -15.01 -13.30
C LEU A 152 -1.49 -14.03 -13.68
N ILE A 153 -1.43 -12.89 -12.99
CA ILE A 153 -0.52 -11.77 -13.30
C ILE A 153 0.40 -11.50 -12.13
N TYR A 154 1.70 -11.41 -12.40
CA TYR A 154 2.72 -10.97 -11.45
C TYR A 154 3.37 -9.69 -11.98
N THR A 155 3.16 -8.57 -11.29
CA THR A 155 3.80 -7.30 -11.65
C THR A 155 4.06 -6.44 -10.42
N ASN A 156 5.11 -5.62 -10.50
CA ASN A 156 5.37 -4.53 -9.57
C ASN A 156 5.47 -3.17 -10.28
N LYS A 157 5.15 -3.11 -11.57
CA LYS A 157 5.41 -1.94 -12.43
C LYS A 157 4.14 -1.18 -12.75
N LYS A 158 4.27 0.14 -12.82
CA LYS A 158 3.26 1.06 -13.36
C LYS A 158 3.32 1.23 -14.88
N SER A 159 4.32 0.67 -15.56
CA SER A 159 4.55 0.88 -17.00
C SER A 159 3.37 0.48 -17.89
N PHE A 160 2.43 -0.31 -17.37
CA PHE A 160 1.20 -0.73 -18.04
C PHE A 160 0.17 0.38 -18.23
N PHE A 161 0.23 1.46 -17.44
CA PHE A 161 -0.77 2.53 -17.55
C PHE A 161 -0.84 3.09 -18.96
N GLY A 162 0.29 3.32 -19.63
CA GLY A 162 0.28 3.88 -20.98
C GLY A 162 -0.54 3.05 -21.98
N GLN A 163 -0.44 1.72 -21.93
CA GLN A 163 -1.17 0.83 -22.83
C GLN A 163 -2.64 0.65 -22.42
N ILE A 164 -2.91 0.52 -21.12
CA ILE A 164 -4.28 0.46 -20.60
C ILE A 164 -5.02 1.75 -20.93
N TYR A 165 -4.39 2.90 -20.69
CA TYR A 165 -4.93 4.20 -21.04
C TYR A 165 -5.10 4.34 -22.54
N ARG A 166 -4.13 3.91 -23.36
CA ARG A 166 -4.30 3.93 -24.82
C ARG A 166 -5.54 3.12 -25.24
N TYR A 167 -5.76 1.94 -24.69
CA TYR A 167 -6.93 1.14 -25.00
C TYR A 167 -8.24 1.78 -24.53
N LEU A 168 -8.28 2.22 -23.27
CA LEU A 168 -9.40 2.97 -22.71
C LEU A 168 -9.72 4.22 -23.54
N PHE A 169 -8.68 4.92 -23.99
CA PHE A 169 -8.75 6.20 -24.69
C PHE A 169 -8.96 6.07 -26.19
N TYR A 170 -8.66 4.96 -26.86
CA TYR A 170 -8.87 4.85 -28.32
C TYR A 170 -9.99 3.88 -28.69
N GLU A 171 -10.20 2.81 -27.92
CA GLU A 171 -11.14 1.74 -28.30
C GLU A 171 -12.43 1.77 -27.48
N ARG A 172 -12.40 2.31 -26.26
CA ARG A 172 -13.61 2.49 -25.40
C ARG A 172 -13.98 3.95 -25.11
N GLN A 173 -13.37 4.91 -25.81
CA GLN A 173 -13.35 6.35 -25.49
C GLN A 173 -14.70 7.07 -25.31
N ALA A 174 -15.84 6.43 -25.53
CA ALA A 174 -17.14 7.09 -25.36
C ALA A 174 -17.71 6.99 -23.93
N GLN A 175 -17.17 6.15 -23.03
CA GLN A 175 -17.97 5.74 -21.84
C GLN A 175 -17.32 5.87 -20.45
N THR A 176 -16.02 6.21 -20.30
CA THR A 176 -15.43 6.22 -18.95
C THR A 176 -14.65 7.50 -18.63
N ASP A 177 -15.17 8.30 -17.69
CA ASP A 177 -14.52 9.50 -17.15
C ASP A 177 -13.25 9.19 -16.32
N TRP A 178 -12.91 7.91 -16.17
CA TRP A 178 -11.86 7.40 -15.29
C TRP A 178 -10.47 7.87 -15.71
N VAL A 179 -10.22 7.97 -17.02
CA VAL A 179 -8.90 8.37 -17.56
C VAL A 179 -8.56 9.82 -17.20
N ARG A 180 -9.58 10.63 -16.93
CA ARG A 180 -9.43 12.04 -16.53
C ARG A 180 -9.65 12.24 -15.03
N MET A 181 -9.89 11.17 -14.30
CA MET A 181 -10.20 11.25 -12.89
C MET A 181 -8.91 11.56 -12.12
N PRO A 182 -8.77 12.76 -11.54
CA PRO A 182 -7.62 13.06 -10.70
C PRO A 182 -7.59 12.05 -9.56
N TYR A 183 -6.42 11.53 -9.21
CA TYR A 183 -6.29 10.52 -8.15
C TYR A 183 -7.07 9.22 -8.41
N LEU A 184 -7.12 8.73 -9.66
CA LEU A 184 -7.74 7.42 -9.95
C LEU A 184 -7.28 6.30 -8.99
N ALA A 185 -5.99 6.30 -8.61
CA ALA A 185 -5.45 5.35 -7.64
C ALA A 185 -6.12 5.45 -6.25
N HIS A 186 -6.48 6.65 -5.78
CA HIS A 186 -7.21 6.84 -4.54
C HIS A 186 -8.60 6.19 -4.61
N TYR A 187 -9.36 6.47 -5.66
CA TYR A 187 -10.70 5.92 -5.81
C TYR A 187 -10.70 4.40 -5.96
N VAL A 188 -9.73 3.85 -6.70
CA VAL A 188 -9.58 2.40 -6.77
C VAL A 188 -9.18 1.81 -5.42
N PHE A 189 -8.35 2.50 -4.64
CA PHE A 189 -8.01 2.06 -3.30
C PHE A 189 -9.23 2.00 -2.39
N GLU A 190 -10.00 3.09 -2.29
CA GLU A 190 -11.23 3.15 -1.47
C GLU A 190 -12.30 2.17 -1.97
N TYR A 191 -12.38 1.93 -3.28
CA TYR A 191 -13.31 0.97 -3.85
C TYR A 191 -12.96 -0.47 -3.51
N LEU A 192 -11.66 -0.81 -3.47
CA LEU A 192 -11.21 -2.18 -3.22
C LEU A 192 -10.97 -2.48 -1.73
N PHE A 193 -10.50 -1.50 -0.97
CA PHE A 193 -9.90 -1.73 0.34
C PHE A 193 -10.50 -0.84 1.43
N GLN A 194 -10.65 -1.44 2.60
CA GLN A 194 -10.76 -0.73 3.85
C GLN A 194 -9.75 -1.34 4.84
N PRO A 195 -9.21 -0.57 5.80
CA PRO A 195 -8.31 -1.14 6.79
C PRO A 195 -8.99 -2.26 7.60
N SER A 196 -8.27 -3.34 7.89
CA SER A 196 -8.75 -4.40 8.78
C SER A 196 -9.00 -3.86 10.19
N VAL A 197 -9.78 -4.55 11.03
CA VAL A 197 -9.99 -4.15 12.43
C VAL A 197 -8.66 -4.02 13.20
N HIS A 198 -7.71 -4.91 12.93
CA HIS A 198 -6.38 -4.83 13.51
C HIS A 198 -5.66 -3.54 13.10
N MET A 199 -5.73 -3.18 11.81
CA MET A 199 -5.11 -1.97 11.29
C MET A 199 -5.81 -0.71 11.82
N LEU A 200 -7.14 -0.69 11.90
CA LEU A 200 -7.90 0.42 12.49
C LEU A 200 -7.50 0.66 13.95
N LYS A 201 -7.46 -0.39 14.78
CA LYS A 201 -7.01 -0.28 16.17
C LYS A 201 -5.62 0.32 16.27
N ARG A 202 -4.72 -0.09 15.37
CA ARG A 202 -3.35 0.41 15.31
C ARG A 202 -3.28 1.89 14.91
N LEU A 203 -4.04 2.30 13.90
CA LEU A 203 -4.12 3.69 13.44
C LEU A 203 -4.73 4.59 14.52
N VAL A 204 -5.79 4.14 15.22
CA VAL A 204 -6.40 4.87 16.34
C VAL A 204 -5.44 4.98 17.52
N ALA A 205 -4.77 3.89 17.90
CA ALA A 205 -3.78 3.93 18.98
C ALA A 205 -2.63 4.90 18.66
N PHE A 206 -2.21 4.92 17.39
CA PHE A 206 -1.21 5.85 16.91
C PHE A 206 -1.66 7.31 17.07
N ASP A 207 -2.87 7.67 16.64
CA ASP A 207 -3.44 9.03 16.80
C ASP A 207 -3.64 9.46 18.27
N THR A 208 -4.00 8.53 19.16
CA THR A 208 -4.16 8.85 20.59
C THR A 208 -2.83 9.12 21.29
N ASN A 209 -1.77 8.40 20.91
CA ASN A 209 -0.44 8.55 21.49
C ASN A 209 0.22 9.85 21.02
N THR A 210 -0.04 10.26 19.78
CA THR A 210 0.43 11.55 19.26
C THR A 210 -0.26 12.72 19.95
N SER A 211 -1.55 12.60 20.27
CA SER A 211 -2.32 13.66 20.96
C SER A 211 -1.92 13.85 22.43
N THR A 212 -1.70 12.77 23.18
CA THR A 212 -1.47 12.83 24.64
C THR A 212 -0.18 13.58 25.00
N THR A 213 0.86 13.44 24.16
CA THR A 213 2.18 14.05 24.37
C THR A 213 2.15 15.58 24.37
N LEU A 214 1.16 16.20 23.71
CA LEU A 214 1.05 17.66 23.64
C LEU A 214 0.48 18.29 24.93
N THR A 215 -0.36 17.55 25.66
CA THR A 215 -1.02 18.06 26.87
C THR A 215 -0.10 18.12 28.10
N THR A 216 0.92 17.27 28.17
CA THR A 216 1.77 17.16 29.37
C THR A 216 2.91 18.18 29.44
N THR A 217 3.38 18.71 28.31
CA THR A 217 4.50 19.68 28.28
C THR A 217 4.07 21.14 28.45
N ALA A 218 2.78 21.47 28.29
CA ALA A 218 2.29 22.84 28.46
C ALA A 218 2.10 23.29 29.93
N GLY A 219 2.39 22.44 30.92
CA GLY A 219 1.98 22.63 32.32
C GLY A 219 3.06 22.94 33.37
N HIS A 220 4.33 23.17 33.01
CA HIS A 220 5.40 23.42 34.00
C HIS A 220 6.17 24.72 33.71
N GLY A 221 5.46 25.83 33.86
CA GLY A 221 6.04 27.17 33.81
C GLY A 221 5.15 28.18 34.52
N THR A 222 4.96 28.04 35.83
CA THR A 222 4.44 29.12 36.66
C THR A 222 5.50 29.54 37.69
N SER A 223 6.08 30.70 37.41
CA SER A 223 6.61 31.60 38.42
C SER A 223 5.54 31.87 39.49
N ASN A 224 5.95 31.76 40.75
CA ASN A 224 5.22 32.34 41.88
C ASN A 224 4.83 33.79 41.59
N MET A 225 3.52 34.08 41.57
CA MET A 225 2.96 35.30 42.15
C MET A 225 1.45 35.10 42.41
N ASP A 226 1.05 35.47 43.62
CA ASP A 226 -0.29 35.36 44.20
C ASP A 226 -1.38 36.12 43.42
N ASN A 227 -2.54 35.50 43.20
CA ASN A 227 -3.78 35.82 43.94
C ASN A 227 -5.03 35.19 43.30
N ASN A 228 -5.91 34.74 44.20
CA ASN A 228 -7.30 34.28 44.08
C ASN A 228 -8.10 34.72 42.84
N ASP A 229 -8.57 33.73 42.05
CA ASP A 229 -9.89 33.74 41.42
C ASP A 229 -10.31 32.29 41.05
N GLU A 230 -11.57 31.92 41.34
CA GLU A 230 -12.15 30.59 41.14
C GLU A 230 -12.28 30.20 39.65
N PRO A 231 -12.02 28.93 39.26
CA PRO A 231 -12.23 28.51 37.88
C PRO A 231 -13.64 27.95 37.64
N ARG A 232 -14.32 28.54 36.64
CA ARG A 232 -15.48 27.96 35.94
C ARG A 232 -15.06 26.68 35.21
N ALA A 233 -15.71 25.57 35.54
CA ALA A 233 -15.53 24.29 34.86
C ALA A 233 -16.03 24.35 33.40
N SER A 234 -15.12 24.40 32.43
CA SER A 234 -15.43 24.05 31.04
C SER A 234 -15.38 22.54 30.88
N LYS A 235 -16.54 21.91 30.69
CA LYS A 235 -16.62 20.49 30.31
C LYS A 235 -16.20 20.33 28.86
N ASN A 236 -14.96 19.95 28.61
CA ASN A 236 -14.55 19.37 27.34
C ASN A 236 -15.05 17.91 27.29
N THR A 237 -16.05 17.63 26.46
CA THR A 237 -16.49 16.28 26.13
C THR A 237 -15.59 15.73 25.03
N SER A 238 -14.47 15.10 25.37
CA SER A 238 -13.75 14.27 24.41
C SER A 238 -14.53 12.97 24.20
N PHE A 239 -14.88 12.70 22.95
CA PHE A 239 -15.45 11.42 22.54
C PHE A 239 -14.32 10.38 22.64
N GLY A 240 -14.45 9.40 23.53
CA GLY A 240 -13.37 8.45 23.85
C GLY A 240 -13.14 7.45 22.71
N SER A 241 -11.90 7.34 22.24
CA SER A 241 -11.47 6.37 21.22
C SER A 241 -11.84 4.91 21.55
N SER A 242 -11.97 4.57 22.83
CA SER A 242 -12.42 3.24 23.27
C SER A 242 -13.87 2.93 22.87
N GLU A 243 -14.77 3.92 22.92
CA GLU A 243 -16.18 3.73 22.57
C GLU A 243 -16.35 3.50 21.05
N PHE A 244 -15.53 4.18 20.23
CA PHE A 244 -15.51 4.00 18.79
C PHE A 244 -15.07 2.58 18.39
N VAL A 245 -14.00 2.06 19.01
CA VAL A 245 -13.49 0.70 18.73
C VAL A 245 -14.50 -0.38 19.12
N SER A 246 -15.18 -0.23 20.26
CA SER A 246 -16.21 -1.19 20.68
C SER A 246 -17.43 -1.23 19.74
N LYS A 247 -17.89 -0.08 19.23
CA LYS A 247 -19.00 -0.02 18.25
C LYS A 247 -18.65 -0.65 16.90
N LEU A 248 -17.38 -0.57 16.48
CA LEU A 248 -16.91 -1.22 15.26
C LEU A 248 -16.95 -2.75 15.34
N GLU A 249 -16.64 -3.33 16.50
CA GLU A 249 -16.66 -4.78 16.71
C GLU A 249 -18.10 -5.35 16.75
N GLU A 250 -19.03 -4.64 17.36
CA GLU A 250 -20.45 -5.06 17.42
C GLU A 250 -21.12 -5.07 16.03
N THR A 251 -20.73 -4.15 15.14
CA THR A 251 -21.34 -4.02 13.81
C THR A 251 -20.88 -5.13 12.83
N GLN A 252 -19.71 -5.74 13.03
CA GLN A 252 -19.17 -6.74 12.10
C GLN A 252 -19.58 -8.19 12.38
N ILE A 253 -20.12 -8.51 13.57
CA ILE A 253 -20.41 -9.90 13.99
C ILE A 253 -21.83 -10.36 13.58
N SER A 254 -22.72 -9.46 13.19
CA SER A 254 -24.12 -9.77 12.90
C SER A 254 -24.48 -9.58 11.41
N GLY A 255 -24.30 -10.62 10.59
CA GLY A 255 -24.79 -10.59 9.20
C GLY A 255 -24.61 -11.88 8.41
N ARG A 256 -25.50 -12.87 8.63
CA ARG A 256 -25.80 -13.91 7.64
C ARG A 256 -27.17 -13.62 7.06
N LEU A 257 -27.21 -13.10 5.83
CA LEU A 257 -28.42 -12.97 5.03
C LEU A 257 -28.19 -13.64 3.68
N SER A 258 -29.16 -14.47 3.30
CA SER A 258 -29.24 -15.17 2.01
C SER A 258 -29.52 -14.16 0.91
N ILE A 259 -28.70 -14.14 -0.14
CA ILE A 259 -28.80 -13.19 -1.26
C ILE A 259 -29.43 -13.87 -2.48
N ASP A 260 -30.34 -13.15 -3.14
CA ASP A 260 -31.02 -13.49 -4.39
C ASP A 260 -30.06 -13.39 -5.60
N PRO A 261 -29.81 -14.48 -6.35
CA PRO A 261 -28.93 -14.49 -7.51
C PRO A 261 -29.33 -13.54 -8.66
N ALA A 262 -30.59 -13.10 -8.75
CA ALA A 262 -31.04 -12.20 -9.81
C ALA A 262 -30.54 -10.74 -9.62
N ALA A 263 -30.22 -10.33 -8.39
CA ALA A 263 -29.68 -9.01 -8.10
C ALA A 263 -28.20 -8.84 -8.54
N MET A 264 -27.42 -9.94 -8.54
CA MET A 264 -25.99 -9.91 -8.88
C MET A 264 -25.66 -9.67 -10.37
N GLN A 265 -26.63 -9.83 -11.28
CA GLN A 265 -26.37 -9.65 -12.72
C GLN A 265 -26.43 -8.20 -13.21
N SER A 266 -26.98 -7.27 -12.41
CA SER A 266 -27.02 -5.84 -12.78
C SER A 266 -25.75 -5.05 -12.39
N ILE A 267 -25.02 -5.54 -11.38
CA ILE A 267 -23.91 -4.84 -10.70
C ILE A 267 -22.65 -4.67 -11.58
N TRP A 268 -22.55 -5.41 -12.69
CA TRP A 268 -21.33 -5.45 -13.52
C TRP A 268 -21.56 -5.05 -14.96
N ASN A 269 -22.50 -4.13 -15.21
CA ASN A 269 -22.31 -3.27 -16.36
C ASN A 269 -21.12 -2.35 -16.06
N THR A 270 -20.14 -2.26 -16.96
CA THR A 270 -19.06 -1.27 -16.84
C THR A 270 -19.63 0.13 -16.61
N ASP A 271 -20.84 0.42 -17.10
CA ASP A 271 -21.54 1.68 -16.84
C ASP A 271 -21.91 1.90 -15.37
N GLU A 272 -22.27 0.87 -14.58
CA GLU A 272 -22.59 1.02 -13.15
C GLU A 272 -21.32 1.14 -12.30
N LEU A 273 -20.30 0.32 -12.57
CA LEU A 273 -18.99 0.48 -11.94
C LEU A 273 -18.44 1.88 -12.26
N ASN A 274 -18.56 2.31 -13.51
CA ASN A 274 -18.20 3.66 -13.92
C ASN A 274 -19.00 4.71 -13.15
N ALA A 275 -20.32 4.56 -13.08
CA ALA A 275 -21.20 5.48 -12.37
C ALA A 275 -20.87 5.55 -10.87
N ARG A 276 -20.51 4.44 -10.23
CA ARG A 276 -20.14 4.40 -8.80
C ARG A 276 -18.80 5.07 -8.53
N VAL A 277 -17.78 4.78 -9.32
CA VAL A 277 -16.46 5.44 -9.18
C VAL A 277 -16.56 6.93 -9.53
N VAL A 278 -17.33 7.29 -10.56
CA VAL A 278 -17.62 8.69 -10.89
C VAL A 278 -18.46 9.37 -9.81
N ALA A 279 -19.44 8.68 -9.21
CA ALA A 279 -20.23 9.21 -8.10
C ALA A 279 -19.33 9.47 -6.87
N LEU A 280 -18.47 8.51 -6.50
CA LEU A 280 -17.48 8.69 -5.44
C LEU A 280 -16.54 9.89 -5.72
N ALA A 281 -16.13 10.08 -6.96
CA ALA A 281 -15.31 11.24 -7.35
C ALA A 281 -16.07 12.57 -7.35
N ALA A 282 -17.34 12.55 -7.74
CA ALA A 282 -18.22 13.72 -7.74
C ALA A 282 -18.59 14.15 -6.31
N GLU A 283 -18.84 13.21 -5.40
CA GLU A 283 -19.15 13.47 -3.99
C GLU A 283 -18.00 14.16 -3.24
N ASN A 284 -16.76 13.92 -3.67
CA ASN A 284 -15.55 14.48 -3.07
C ASN A 284 -15.08 15.81 -3.69
N HIS A 285 -15.87 16.46 -4.56
CA HIS A 285 -15.59 17.77 -5.19
C HIS A 285 -14.29 17.89 -6.00
N TYR A 286 -13.65 16.78 -6.40
CA TYR A 286 -12.39 16.84 -7.18
C TYR A 286 -12.58 17.07 -8.68
N LEU A 287 -13.78 16.86 -9.22
CA LEU A 287 -14.06 17.04 -10.66
C LEU A 287 -14.41 18.48 -11.04
N ASN A 288 -14.54 19.39 -10.06
CA ASN A 288 -14.73 20.83 -10.30
C ASN A 288 -13.62 21.59 -9.57
N PRO A 289 -12.58 22.11 -10.26
CA PRO A 289 -11.69 23.08 -9.62
C PRO A 289 -12.53 24.25 -9.10
N PRO A 290 -12.12 24.93 -8.01
CA PRO A 290 -12.89 26.03 -7.46
C PRO A 290 -13.03 27.11 -8.53
N ARG A 291 -14.20 27.17 -9.17
CA ARG A 291 -14.63 28.35 -9.90
C ARG A 291 -15.02 29.36 -8.84
N GLU A 292 -14.28 30.46 -8.78
CA GLU A 292 -14.79 31.71 -8.23
C GLU A 292 -16.03 32.12 -9.06
N ASP A 293 -17.20 31.60 -8.71
CA ASP A 293 -18.45 32.11 -9.25
C ASP A 293 -19.31 32.63 -8.12
N LYS A 294 -19.35 33.97 -8.06
CA LYS A 294 -20.30 34.73 -7.27
C LYS A 294 -21.65 34.63 -7.99
N SER A 295 -22.70 34.40 -7.22
CA SER A 295 -24.13 34.54 -7.58
C SER A 295 -24.69 33.57 -8.64
N ASN A 296 -25.26 32.45 -8.17
CA ASN A 296 -26.65 32.06 -8.47
C ASN A 296 -27.02 30.80 -7.68
N VAL A 297 -27.85 30.95 -6.65
CA VAL A 297 -28.45 29.83 -5.92
C VAL A 297 -29.77 29.50 -6.62
N ASP A 298 -29.84 28.30 -7.20
CA ASP A 298 -31.08 27.73 -7.74
C ASP A 298 -32.01 27.32 -6.58
N PRO A 299 -33.19 27.95 -6.44
CA PRO A 299 -34.10 27.69 -5.31
C PRO A 299 -34.92 26.39 -5.42
N ASP A 300 -34.80 25.60 -6.49
CA ASP A 300 -35.73 24.47 -6.74
C ASP A 300 -35.06 23.08 -6.82
N SER A 301 -33.92 22.88 -6.17
CA SER A 301 -33.29 21.55 -6.07
C SER A 301 -33.95 20.72 -4.95
N THR A 302 -35.03 20.00 -5.28
CA THR A 302 -35.63 18.95 -4.42
C THR A 302 -34.82 17.64 -4.39
N ARG A 303 -33.53 17.65 -4.77
CA ARG A 303 -32.68 16.46 -4.61
C ARG A 303 -32.38 16.27 -3.12
N PRO A 304 -32.60 15.06 -2.56
CA PRO A 304 -32.20 14.77 -1.19
C PRO A 304 -30.70 15.06 -1.05
N PRO A 305 -30.26 15.67 0.07
CA PRO A 305 -28.84 15.94 0.27
C PRO A 305 -28.10 14.59 0.29
N LEU A 306 -27.30 14.35 -0.76
CA LEU A 306 -26.36 13.24 -0.79
C LEU A 306 -25.41 13.43 0.41
N LEU A 307 -25.52 12.52 1.38
CA LEU A 307 -24.65 12.47 2.53
C LEU A 307 -23.22 12.24 2.03
N ARG A 308 -22.38 13.29 2.09
CA ARG A 308 -20.96 13.19 1.77
C ARG A 308 -20.37 12.05 2.60
N HIS A 309 -19.81 11.04 1.94
CA HIS A 309 -18.84 10.18 2.59
C HIS A 309 -17.61 11.02 2.91
N GLN A 310 -17.57 11.55 4.13
CA GLN A 310 -16.30 11.96 4.68
C GLN A 310 -15.55 10.66 4.96
N PRO A 311 -14.42 10.40 4.28
CA PRO A 311 -13.56 9.29 4.66
C PRO A 311 -13.30 9.41 6.15
N VAL A 312 -13.28 8.29 6.87
CA VAL A 312 -13.00 8.30 8.31
C VAL A 312 -11.63 8.90 8.50
N ASN A 313 -11.60 10.21 8.80
CA ASN A 313 -10.36 10.91 9.05
C ASN A 313 -9.97 10.60 10.49
N VAL A 314 -9.16 9.56 10.63
CA VAL A 314 -8.67 9.12 11.94
C VAL A 314 -7.77 10.21 12.56
N PHE A 315 -7.18 11.08 11.74
CA PHE A 315 -6.28 12.15 12.18
C PHE A 315 -7.01 13.48 12.25
N THR A 316 -7.05 14.06 13.45
CA THR A 316 -7.69 15.37 13.67
C THR A 316 -6.76 16.55 13.37
N GLU A 317 -5.45 16.30 13.32
CA GLU A 317 -4.42 17.32 13.10
C GLU A 317 -3.85 17.24 11.67
N HIS A 318 -3.56 18.41 11.08
CA HIS A 318 -2.79 18.48 9.84
C HIS A 318 -1.31 18.18 10.11
N PHE A 319 -0.71 17.34 9.28
CA PHE A 319 0.71 17.03 9.35
C PHE A 319 1.33 16.87 7.97
N ILE A 320 2.64 17.13 7.89
CA ILE A 320 3.45 16.86 6.71
C ILE A 320 4.05 15.46 6.84
N GLY A 321 3.85 14.61 5.84
CA GLY A 321 4.49 13.31 5.74
C GLY A 321 5.88 13.43 5.13
N ILE A 322 6.86 12.72 5.69
CA ILE A 322 8.22 12.62 5.18
C ILE A 322 8.50 11.13 5.01
N HIS A 323 8.66 10.70 3.75
CA HIS A 323 9.01 9.32 3.44
C HIS A 323 10.49 9.23 3.08
N TYR A 324 11.31 8.83 4.03
CA TYR A 324 12.76 8.67 3.88
C TYR A 324 13.11 7.21 3.64
N ARG A 325 13.86 6.94 2.58
CA ARG A 325 14.37 5.60 2.27
C ARG A 325 15.88 5.68 2.21
N SER A 326 16.56 5.25 3.26
CA SER A 326 18.03 5.17 3.20
C SER A 326 18.49 3.85 2.61
N GLY A 327 17.63 2.83 2.59
CA GLY A 327 18.03 1.46 2.34
C GLY A 327 18.93 0.94 3.46
N ASP A 328 18.75 -0.31 3.85
CA ASP A 328 19.53 -0.89 4.92
C ASP A 328 20.91 -1.30 4.40
N ILE A 329 21.88 -0.38 4.42
CA ILE A 329 23.26 -0.61 3.96
C ILE A 329 23.93 -1.70 4.82
N LYS A 330 23.61 -1.75 6.12
CA LYS A 330 24.17 -2.74 7.06
C LYS A 330 23.57 -4.14 6.88
N ALA A 331 22.31 -4.25 6.45
CA ALA A 331 21.72 -5.57 6.21
C ALA A 331 22.32 -6.36 5.05
N GLY A 332 23.21 -5.77 4.22
CA GLY A 332 24.03 -6.53 3.27
C GLY A 332 23.25 -7.21 2.13
N PHE A 333 22.03 -6.77 1.82
CA PHE A 333 21.18 -7.40 0.81
C PHE A 333 21.09 -6.63 -0.50
N GLY A 334 21.28 -7.41 -1.59
CA GLY A 334 21.33 -6.97 -2.97
C GLY A 334 22.70 -6.37 -3.30
N GLN A 335 23.25 -6.69 -4.48
CA GLN A 335 24.13 -5.70 -5.10
C GLN A 335 23.28 -4.43 -5.16
N VAL A 336 23.69 -3.39 -4.42
CA VAL A 336 23.11 -2.06 -4.59
C VAL A 336 23.28 -1.80 -6.07
N ASN A 337 22.17 -1.89 -6.80
CA ASN A 337 22.18 -1.43 -8.16
C ASN A 337 22.19 0.08 -8.00
N GLU A 338 23.40 0.67 -7.99
CA GLU A 338 23.61 2.10 -7.77
C GLU A 338 22.79 2.93 -8.79
N ASP A 339 22.44 2.33 -9.93
CA ASP A 339 21.62 2.95 -10.98
C ASP A 339 20.09 2.92 -10.67
N ILE A 340 19.62 2.05 -9.78
CA ILE A 340 18.17 1.81 -9.55
C ILE A 340 17.75 2.03 -8.10
N ASP A 341 18.61 1.71 -7.13
CA ASP A 341 18.34 1.81 -5.68
C ASP A 341 19.26 2.89 -5.09
N VAL A 342 19.02 4.15 -5.48
CA VAL A 342 19.74 5.30 -4.92
C VAL A 342 19.37 5.42 -3.45
N ARG A 343 20.28 4.94 -2.60
CA ARG A 343 20.17 4.96 -1.16
C ARG A 343 20.55 6.34 -0.62
N HIS A 344 19.63 6.96 0.10
CA HIS A 344 19.82 8.31 0.59
C HIS A 344 20.67 8.31 1.88
N GLY A 345 21.70 9.15 1.92
CA GLY A 345 22.46 9.42 3.13
C GLY A 345 21.71 10.32 4.11
N VAL A 346 22.29 10.55 5.30
CA VAL A 346 21.74 11.45 6.32
C VAL A 346 21.64 12.89 5.81
N ASP A 347 22.54 13.30 4.92
CA ASP A 347 22.51 14.62 4.27
C ASP A 347 21.21 14.85 3.49
N MET A 348 20.68 13.80 2.84
CA MET A 348 19.40 13.88 2.16
C MET A 348 18.24 14.02 3.16
N LEU A 349 18.28 13.30 4.29
CA LEU A 349 17.26 13.46 5.33
C LEU A 349 17.22 14.92 5.81
N VAL A 350 18.37 15.53 6.08
CA VAL A 350 18.45 16.95 6.46
C VAL A 350 17.88 17.88 5.39
N ARG A 351 18.11 17.59 4.10
CA ARG A 351 17.48 18.33 3.00
C ARG A 351 15.96 18.17 2.98
N MET A 352 15.45 16.95 3.18
CA MET A 352 14.01 16.69 3.27
C MET A 352 13.36 17.41 4.47
N LEU A 353 14.06 17.43 5.61
CA LEU A 353 13.66 18.19 6.81
C LEU A 353 13.60 19.70 6.53
N SER A 354 14.57 20.23 5.78
CA SER A 354 14.56 21.63 5.34
C SER A 354 13.41 21.91 4.36
N CYS A 355 13.14 20.97 3.45
CA CYS A 355 11.99 21.03 2.55
C CYS A 355 10.66 21.03 3.32
N ALA A 356 10.52 20.25 4.39
CA ALA A 356 9.32 20.26 5.23
C ALA A 356 9.06 21.64 5.84
N SER A 357 10.10 22.31 6.34
CA SER A 357 9.98 23.68 6.84
C SER A 357 9.53 24.67 5.75
N GLU A 358 10.04 24.51 4.53
CA GLU A 358 9.66 25.37 3.41
C GLU A 358 8.22 25.09 2.94
N VAL A 359 7.80 23.83 2.94
CA VAL A 359 6.41 23.42 2.65
C VAL A 359 5.43 24.01 3.67
N GLU A 360 5.76 24.02 4.96
CA GLU A 360 4.94 24.72 5.96
C GLU A 360 4.73 26.18 5.60
N ARG A 361 5.82 26.87 5.25
CA ARG A 361 5.81 28.28 4.89
C ARG A 361 4.99 28.54 3.62
N VAL A 362 5.17 27.73 2.58
CA VAL A 362 4.49 27.87 1.28
C VAL A 362 3.00 27.57 1.40
N LEU A 363 2.62 26.61 2.24
CA LEU A 363 1.23 26.23 2.47
C LEU A 363 0.58 27.01 3.62
N GLU A 364 1.26 28.01 4.18
CA GLU A 364 0.79 28.85 5.29
C GLU A 364 0.30 28.03 6.50
N LEU A 365 0.96 26.89 6.73
CA LEU A 365 0.65 26.03 7.88
C LEU A 365 1.21 26.66 9.15
N ASP A 366 0.44 26.61 10.23
CA ASP A 366 0.89 27.09 11.54
C ASP A 366 2.05 26.20 12.03
N SER A 367 3.29 26.69 11.91
CA SER A 367 4.50 25.95 12.29
C SER A 367 4.53 25.53 13.76
N ALA A 368 3.79 26.20 14.65
CA ALA A 368 3.71 25.83 16.07
C ALA A 368 2.80 24.61 16.29
N ARG A 369 1.81 24.41 15.40
CA ARG A 369 0.84 23.32 15.49
C ARG A 369 1.10 22.19 14.51
N THR A 370 1.76 22.49 13.40
CA THR A 370 1.98 21.53 12.32
C THR A 370 3.11 20.60 12.70
N ARG A 371 2.82 19.29 12.65
CA ARG A 371 3.76 18.22 13.00
C ARG A 371 4.21 17.49 11.74
N TRP A 372 5.35 16.82 11.83
CA TRP A 372 5.94 16.06 10.73
C TRP A 372 5.94 14.58 11.06
N TYR A 373 5.31 13.79 10.21
CA TYR A 373 5.36 12.34 10.29
C TYR A 373 6.57 11.82 9.53
N LEU A 374 7.52 11.17 10.21
CA LEU A 374 8.70 10.59 9.56
C LEU A 374 8.55 9.06 9.42
N ALA A 375 8.32 8.61 8.19
CA ALA A 375 8.41 7.19 7.82
C ALA A 375 9.81 6.90 7.26
N SER A 376 10.54 6.02 7.94
CA SER A 376 11.91 5.60 7.55
C SER A 376 12.06 4.08 7.57
N ASP A 377 12.70 3.51 6.56
CA ASP A 377 13.09 2.09 6.58
C ASP A 377 14.32 1.82 7.45
N ASN A 378 14.97 2.87 7.97
CA ASN A 378 16.13 2.77 8.83
C ASN A 378 15.82 3.30 10.23
N ALA A 379 15.97 2.42 11.22
CA ALA A 379 15.75 2.69 12.64
C ALA A 379 16.75 3.67 13.25
N GLU A 380 17.98 3.66 12.74
CA GLU A 380 19.10 4.44 13.28
C GLU A 380 18.85 5.93 13.12
N VAL A 381 18.06 6.35 12.12
CA VAL A 381 17.75 7.78 11.90
C VAL A 381 17.06 8.43 13.10
N PHE A 382 16.31 7.65 13.87
CA PHE A 382 15.55 8.16 15.02
C PHE A 382 16.40 8.32 16.28
N ALA A 383 17.56 7.65 16.34
CA ALA A 383 18.46 7.66 17.50
C ALA A 383 19.79 8.38 17.23
N GLU A 384 20.29 8.30 16.00
CA GLU A 384 21.65 8.71 15.64
C GLU A 384 21.71 10.05 14.89
N VAL A 385 20.58 10.57 14.39
CA VAL A 385 20.54 11.88 13.70
C VAL A 385 20.09 12.95 14.69
N PRO A 386 20.99 13.81 15.21
CA PRO A 386 20.67 14.70 16.34
C PRO A 386 19.49 15.64 16.07
N GLN A 387 19.33 16.10 14.83
CA GLN A 387 18.23 16.96 14.43
C GLN A 387 16.87 16.23 14.50
N VAL A 388 16.81 14.96 14.11
CA VAL A 388 15.60 14.14 14.22
C VAL A 388 15.27 13.92 15.69
N THR A 389 16.25 13.52 16.50
CA THR A 389 16.06 13.31 17.95
C THR A 389 15.55 14.58 18.62
N SER A 390 16.17 15.72 18.39
CA SER A 390 15.77 17.01 18.97
C SER A 390 14.33 17.39 18.58
N TRP A 391 13.89 17.07 17.36
CA TRP A 391 12.53 17.35 16.91
C TRP A 391 11.50 16.31 17.37
N ILE A 392 11.91 15.08 17.65
CA ILE A 392 11.05 14.11 18.35
C ILE A 392 10.83 14.61 19.79
N GLU A 393 11.89 15.04 20.47
CA GLU A 393 11.82 15.56 21.85
C GLU A 393 10.94 16.81 21.95
N SER A 394 10.96 17.69 20.94
CA SER A 394 10.07 18.86 20.89
C SER A 394 8.64 18.54 20.45
N GLY A 395 8.35 17.30 20.03
CA GLY A 395 7.06 16.88 19.49
C GLY A 395 6.81 17.29 18.04
N LYS A 396 7.78 17.98 17.39
CA LYS A 396 7.70 18.38 15.98
C LYS A 396 7.67 17.18 15.05
N ILE A 397 8.53 16.19 15.26
CA ILE A 397 8.51 14.91 14.55
C ILE A 397 7.78 13.84 15.36
N PHE A 398 6.99 13.03 14.68
CA PHE A 398 6.44 11.79 15.23
C PHE A 398 6.57 10.65 14.21
N HIS A 399 6.56 9.41 14.70
CA HIS A 399 6.74 8.21 13.87
C HIS A 399 6.05 7.00 14.52
N VAL A 400 5.81 5.92 13.76
CA VAL A 400 5.28 4.68 14.32
C VAL A 400 6.31 4.04 15.25
N GLY A 401 5.92 3.86 16.52
CA GLY A 401 6.79 3.46 17.62
C GLY A 401 7.03 1.95 17.68
N ASN A 402 8.15 1.52 17.10
CA ASN A 402 9.07 0.47 17.56
C ASN A 402 10.10 0.25 16.44
N THR A 403 11.17 1.04 16.44
CA THR A 403 12.06 1.17 15.29
C THR A 403 12.89 -0.09 15.01
N ARG A 404 13.05 -0.99 15.98
CA ARG A 404 13.99 -2.13 15.88
C ARG A 404 13.63 -3.18 14.83
N THR A 405 12.37 -3.28 14.38
CA THR A 405 11.91 -4.39 13.51
C THR A 405 11.36 -3.92 12.17
N ARG A 406 11.74 -2.73 11.68
CA ARG A 406 11.33 -2.29 10.34
C ARG A 406 12.04 -3.10 9.27
N THR A 407 11.47 -4.26 8.94
CA THR A 407 11.97 -5.11 7.88
C THR A 407 11.48 -4.59 6.55
N HIS A 408 12.38 -4.14 5.69
CA HIS A 408 12.05 -3.84 4.30
C HIS A 408 11.54 -5.14 3.66
N LEU A 409 10.32 -5.17 3.13
CA LEU A 409 9.65 -6.41 2.65
C LEU A 409 10.49 -7.26 1.69
N SER A 410 11.38 -6.64 0.90
CA SER A 410 12.31 -7.36 0.03
C SER A 410 13.36 -8.19 0.80
N GLN A 411 13.71 -7.83 2.04
CA GLN A 411 14.65 -8.55 2.91
C GLN A 411 14.16 -9.96 3.25
N LEU A 412 12.84 -10.15 3.40
CA LEU A 412 12.21 -11.44 3.73
C LEU A 412 12.27 -12.43 2.56
N GLN A 413 12.40 -11.92 1.33
CA GLN A 413 12.46 -12.75 0.12
C GLN A 413 13.83 -13.40 -0.07
N ALA A 414 14.92 -12.76 0.39
CA ALA A 414 16.28 -13.25 0.24
C ALA A 414 16.68 -14.29 1.30
N THR A 415 16.20 -14.13 2.55
CA THR A 415 16.58 -15.02 3.67
C THR A 415 15.99 -16.43 3.55
N SER A 416 14.83 -16.59 2.92
CA SER A 416 14.24 -17.91 2.66
C SER A 416 15.01 -18.74 1.63
N GLN A 417 15.82 -18.11 0.76
CA GLN A 417 16.61 -18.83 -0.26
C GLN A 417 17.94 -19.37 0.26
N THR A 418 18.49 -18.80 1.34
CA THR A 418 19.84 -19.12 1.84
C THR A 418 19.88 -20.30 2.84
N LEU A 419 18.73 -20.83 3.27
CA LEU A 419 18.67 -21.90 4.28
C LEU A 419 18.71 -23.34 3.72
N ASN A 420 18.98 -23.51 2.42
CA ASN A 420 19.42 -24.80 1.89
C ASN A 420 20.96 -24.95 2.06
N ILE A 421 21.44 -25.02 3.29
CA ILE A 421 22.81 -25.43 3.58
C ILE A 421 22.79 -26.88 4.07
N SER A 422 23.04 -27.77 3.12
CA SER A 422 23.43 -29.15 3.38
C SER A 422 24.77 -29.21 4.11
N GLY A 423 24.78 -29.80 5.31
CA GLY A 423 25.87 -30.61 5.86
C GLY A 423 27.22 -29.95 6.14
N ALA A 424 27.52 -29.74 7.42
CA ALA A 424 28.89 -29.87 7.94
C ALA A 424 28.86 -30.18 9.44
N SER A 425 29.29 -31.40 9.80
CA SER A 425 29.66 -31.79 11.16
C SER A 425 31.17 -31.63 11.36
N GLN A 426 31.56 -31.29 12.58
CA GLN A 426 32.75 -31.72 13.35
C GLN A 426 33.68 -30.62 13.89
N GLN A 427 33.74 -30.66 15.23
CA GLN A 427 34.91 -30.59 16.13
C GLN A 427 35.68 -29.28 16.33
N ALA A 428 35.65 -28.80 17.58
CA ALA A 428 36.86 -28.40 18.31
C ALA A 428 36.64 -28.50 19.84
N HIS A 429 37.65 -29.02 20.53
CA HIS A 429 37.75 -29.18 21.99
C HIS A 429 38.38 -27.94 22.65
N GLY A 430 37.78 -27.49 23.77
CA GLY A 430 38.44 -27.05 25.01
C GLY A 430 39.08 -25.65 25.08
N LEU A 431 38.47 -24.73 25.84
CA LEU A 431 39.10 -23.89 26.89
C LEU A 431 38.11 -22.90 27.56
N ASP A 432 38.11 -22.88 28.90
CA ASP A 432 37.71 -21.82 29.86
C ASP A 432 36.23 -21.54 30.21
N SER A 433 35.76 -22.10 31.34
CA SER A 433 34.34 -22.24 31.74
C SER A 433 33.65 -21.01 32.35
N LYS A 434 34.27 -19.82 32.31
CA LYS A 434 33.61 -18.56 32.75
C LYS A 434 33.25 -17.59 31.63
N ILE A 435 33.70 -17.84 30.40
CA ILE A 435 33.25 -17.11 29.20
C ILE A 435 32.00 -17.79 28.59
N TYR A 436 31.83 -19.10 28.78
CA TYR A 436 30.73 -19.88 28.21
C TYR A 436 29.33 -19.58 28.77
N GLN A 437 29.17 -18.96 29.94
CA GLN A 437 27.83 -18.63 30.43
C GLN A 437 27.22 -17.46 29.65
N ASN A 438 28.00 -16.40 29.40
CA ASN A 438 27.55 -15.30 28.54
C ASN A 438 27.42 -15.73 27.08
N GLU A 439 28.31 -16.61 26.60
CA GLU A 439 28.24 -17.12 25.23
C GLU A 439 27.08 -18.11 25.04
N GLN A 440 26.74 -18.95 26.03
CA GLN A 440 25.53 -19.78 25.97
C GLN A 440 24.25 -18.96 26.09
N GLU A 441 24.21 -17.92 26.93
CA GLU A 441 23.05 -17.02 27.02
C GLU A 441 22.89 -16.18 25.74
N MET A 442 23.99 -15.70 25.14
CA MET A 442 23.96 -15.08 23.81
C MET A 442 23.56 -16.08 22.73
N ASN A 443 24.12 -17.29 22.71
CA ASN A 443 23.79 -18.31 21.71
C ASN A 443 22.35 -18.81 21.87
N GLN A 444 21.79 -18.83 23.08
CA GLN A 444 20.39 -19.14 23.35
C GLN A 444 19.48 -17.97 22.95
N ALA A 445 19.88 -16.73 23.22
CA ALA A 445 19.19 -15.54 22.74
C ALA A 445 19.23 -15.46 21.21
N GLU A 446 20.37 -15.71 20.58
CA GLU A 446 20.53 -15.79 19.12
C GLU A 446 19.75 -16.96 18.52
N ALA A 447 19.72 -18.13 19.16
CA ALA A 447 18.90 -19.26 18.71
C ALA A 447 17.40 -18.99 18.86
N TYR A 448 16.99 -18.25 19.90
CA TYR A 448 15.61 -17.82 20.12
C TYR A 448 15.19 -16.73 19.13
N ILE A 449 16.03 -15.71 18.91
CA ILE A 449 15.87 -14.66 17.88
C ILE A 449 15.90 -15.27 16.47
N SER A 450 16.72 -16.30 16.27
CA SER A 450 16.80 -17.06 15.02
C SER A 450 15.71 -18.12 14.88
N SER A 451 14.89 -18.33 15.92
CA SER A 451 13.82 -19.32 15.84
C SER A 451 12.82 -18.91 14.75
N PRO A 452 12.30 -19.87 13.96
CA PRO A 452 11.31 -19.58 12.92
C PRO A 452 10.08 -18.84 13.45
N ARG A 453 9.73 -19.06 14.73
CA ARG A 453 8.60 -18.41 15.40
C ARG A 453 8.87 -16.94 15.71
N PHE A 454 10.07 -16.59 16.19
CA PHE A 454 10.41 -15.21 16.54
C PHE A 454 10.59 -14.36 15.27
N ARG A 455 11.27 -14.90 14.26
CA ARG A 455 11.37 -14.28 12.92
C ARG A 455 10.00 -13.96 12.33
N LYS A 456 9.02 -14.87 12.49
CA LYS A 456 7.65 -14.66 12.00
C LYS A 456 6.94 -13.52 12.74
N LEU A 457 7.17 -13.33 14.04
CA LEU A 457 6.56 -12.23 14.80
C LEU A 457 7.17 -10.87 14.43
N ASP A 458 8.49 -10.78 14.31
CA ASP A 458 9.16 -9.54 13.91
C ASP A 458 8.83 -9.18 12.46
N GLN A 459 8.72 -10.19 11.58
CA GLN A 459 8.20 -10.03 10.23
C GLN A 459 6.77 -9.49 10.24
N ILE A 460 5.87 -10.04 11.06
CA ILE A 460 4.49 -9.54 11.22
C ILE A 460 4.47 -8.09 11.69
N ARG A 461 5.31 -7.75 12.67
CA ARG A 461 5.44 -6.38 13.14
C ARG A 461 5.96 -5.45 12.06
N GLY A 462 7.07 -5.80 11.40
CA GLY A 462 7.67 -4.98 10.35
C GLY A 462 6.72 -4.72 9.18
N VAL A 463 5.95 -5.73 8.76
CA VAL A 463 4.94 -5.55 7.71
C VAL A 463 3.75 -4.72 8.19
N SER A 464 3.28 -4.93 9.42
CA SER A 464 2.23 -4.11 10.04
C SER A 464 2.65 -2.64 10.17
N ASP A 465 3.89 -2.39 10.59
CA ASP A 465 4.49 -1.06 10.70
C ASP A 465 4.57 -0.40 9.31
N GLY A 466 5.00 -1.15 8.29
CA GLY A 466 5.03 -0.67 6.91
C GLY A 466 3.65 -0.29 6.36
N TRP A 467 2.62 -1.10 6.61
CA TRP A 467 1.24 -0.71 6.27
C TRP A 467 0.75 0.49 7.06
N THR A 468 1.14 0.61 8.33
CA THR A 468 0.80 1.77 9.15
C THR A 468 1.44 3.02 8.58
N ASP A 469 2.74 3.00 8.28
CA ASP A 469 3.47 4.11 7.63
C ASP A 469 2.80 4.51 6.32
N PHE A 470 2.44 3.52 5.50
CA PHE A 470 1.79 3.75 4.20
C PHE A 470 0.45 4.47 4.38
N LEU A 471 -0.40 3.98 5.29
CA LEU A 471 -1.73 4.56 5.53
C LEU A 471 -1.64 5.93 6.23
N VAL A 472 -0.71 6.13 7.17
CA VAL A 472 -0.49 7.44 7.79
C VAL A 472 -0.01 8.46 6.75
N LEU A 473 0.98 8.13 5.93
CA LEU A 473 1.43 9.03 4.85
C LEU A 473 0.30 9.40 3.88
N SER A 474 -0.60 8.45 3.59
CA SER A 474 -1.76 8.70 2.73
C SER A 474 -2.78 9.70 3.30
N LYS A 475 -2.66 10.09 4.57
CA LYS A 475 -3.55 11.08 5.21
C LYS A 475 -2.87 12.43 5.43
N ALA A 476 -1.61 12.58 5.04
CA ALA A 476 -0.88 13.84 5.21
C ALA A 476 -1.45 14.96 4.32
N VAL A 477 -1.33 16.22 4.76
CA VAL A 477 -1.70 17.37 3.91
C VAL A 477 -0.67 17.63 2.81
N ALA A 478 0.58 17.27 3.07
CA ALA A 478 1.66 17.29 2.10
C ALA A 478 2.62 16.13 2.37
N VAL A 479 3.26 15.60 1.33
CA VAL A 479 4.27 14.54 1.46
C VAL A 479 5.57 14.94 0.77
N ILE A 480 6.69 14.76 1.47
CA ILE A 480 8.04 14.82 0.88
C ILE A 480 8.50 13.39 0.69
N ALA A 481 8.57 12.96 -0.56
CA ALA A 481 8.87 11.59 -0.92
C ALA A 481 10.32 11.46 -1.42
N SER A 482 11.06 10.53 -0.81
CA SER A 482 12.26 9.95 -1.44
C SER A 482 11.92 9.30 -2.79
N SER A 483 12.95 9.03 -3.59
CA SER A 483 12.89 8.32 -4.88
C SER A 483 12.51 6.83 -4.72
N SER A 484 11.35 6.59 -4.11
CA SER A 484 10.79 5.28 -3.80
C SER A 484 9.33 5.24 -4.20
N ALA A 485 8.89 4.11 -4.74
CA ALA A 485 7.48 3.89 -5.02
C ALA A 485 6.61 4.05 -3.77
N PHE A 486 7.12 3.73 -2.57
CA PHE A 486 6.33 3.73 -1.34
C PHE A 486 5.69 5.09 -1.02
N GLY A 487 6.49 6.15 -0.87
CA GLY A 487 5.97 7.48 -0.51
C GLY A 487 5.10 8.10 -1.61
N LEU A 488 5.50 7.95 -2.87
CA LEU A 488 4.72 8.45 -4.02
C LEU A 488 3.37 7.74 -4.14
N VAL A 489 3.36 6.42 -3.98
CA VAL A 489 2.14 5.61 -4.07
C VAL A 489 1.22 5.83 -2.88
N ALA A 490 1.74 5.91 -1.66
CA ALA A 490 0.96 6.27 -0.48
C ALA A 490 0.26 7.62 -0.69
N SER A 491 0.97 8.58 -1.29
CA SER A 491 0.40 9.90 -1.62
C SER A 491 -0.70 9.82 -2.67
N GLN A 492 -0.53 9.01 -3.71
CA GLN A 492 -1.57 8.80 -4.72
C GLN A 492 -2.81 8.10 -4.16
N VAL A 493 -2.62 7.07 -3.34
CA VAL A 493 -3.70 6.37 -2.62
C VAL A 493 -4.42 7.32 -1.68
N GLY A 494 -3.69 8.25 -1.07
CA GLY A 494 -4.21 9.25 -0.16
C GLY A 494 -4.90 10.44 -0.81
N ALA A 495 -4.81 10.56 -2.14
CA ALA A 495 -5.11 11.81 -2.84
C ALA A 495 -4.43 13.03 -2.20
N VAL A 496 -3.16 12.87 -1.77
CA VAL A 496 -2.41 13.94 -1.10
C VAL A 496 -2.23 15.11 -2.07
N PRO A 497 -2.68 16.33 -1.70
CA PRO A 497 -2.75 17.45 -2.64
C PRO A 497 -1.38 18.05 -3.00
N TYR A 498 -0.41 17.91 -2.10
CA TYR A 498 0.93 18.47 -2.27
C TYR A 498 1.99 17.40 -2.05
N VAL A 499 2.70 17.03 -3.11
CA VAL A 499 3.81 16.08 -3.00
C VAL A 499 5.07 16.73 -3.52
N PHE A 500 6.19 16.53 -2.84
CA PHE A 500 7.47 17.15 -3.15
C PHE A 500 8.56 16.09 -3.28
N SER A 501 9.49 16.29 -4.21
CA SER A 501 10.68 15.46 -4.36
C SER A 501 11.66 15.70 -3.20
N SER A 502 12.33 14.64 -2.74
CA SER A 502 13.40 14.75 -1.74
C SER A 502 14.60 15.58 -2.19
N ASP A 503 14.94 15.51 -3.49
CA ASP A 503 16.23 15.99 -3.99
C ASP A 503 16.24 17.50 -4.23
N SER A 504 15.09 18.05 -4.64
CA SER A 504 14.98 19.45 -5.08
C SER A 504 13.84 20.21 -4.43
N CYS A 505 13.05 19.58 -3.56
CA CYS A 505 11.83 20.17 -2.99
C CYS A 505 10.88 20.70 -4.06
N ILE A 506 10.88 20.07 -5.25
CA ILE A 506 10.01 20.44 -6.36
C ILE A 506 8.69 19.70 -6.19
N ARG A 507 7.57 20.43 -6.33
CA ARG A 507 6.25 19.84 -6.32
C ARG A 507 6.10 18.85 -7.48
N ILE A 508 5.67 17.64 -7.17
CA ILE A 508 5.34 16.56 -8.09
C ILE A 508 3.83 16.59 -8.31
N ASP A 509 3.42 16.55 -9.57
CA ASP A 509 2.02 16.35 -9.94
C ASP A 509 1.68 14.85 -9.92
N LEU A 510 0.66 14.50 -9.16
CA LEU A 510 0.16 13.12 -9.02
C LEU A 510 -1.18 12.89 -9.73
N HIS A 511 -1.73 13.93 -10.39
CA HIS A 511 -3.04 13.90 -11.01
C HIS A 511 -3.08 13.13 -12.34
#